data_AF-A0A929YI82-F1
#
_entry.id   AF-A0A929YI82-F1
#
_cell.length_a   1.000
_cell.length_b   1.000
_cell.length_c   1.000
_cell.angle_alpha   90.00
_cell.angle_beta   90.00
_cell.angle_gamma   90.00
#
_symmetry.space_group_name_H-M   'P 1'
#
loop_
_entity.id
_entity.type
_entity.pdbx_description
1 polymer ?
#
loop_
_entity_poly.entity_id
_entity_poly.type
_entity_poly.pdbx_seq_one_letter_code
_entity_poly.pdbx_strand_id
1 'polypeptide(L)'
;MNKNQLAAKIWESANRMRSKIEANDYKDYILGFIFYKYLSDQEEQWLIHQGYDAASIQKYVNEEADDAYSGKSNAQRSLGYFIAYKDLFSTWLDLGADFSV
;
A
#
# COMPACT_ATOMS: atom_id res chain seq x y z
N MET A 1 -10.88 2.00 25.39
CA MET A 1 -9.49 1.67 25.02
C MET A 1 -8.71 2.98 24.96
N ASN A 2 -7.67 3.16 25.78
CA ASN A 2 -6.91 4.42 25.82
C ASN A 2 -5.73 4.37 24.82
N LYS A 3 -5.25 5.52 24.32
CA LYS A 3 -4.15 5.63 23.33
C LYS A 3 -2.91 4.80 23.73
N ASN A 4 -2.60 4.76 25.03
CA ASN A 4 -1.48 3.98 25.56
C ASN A 4 -1.69 2.45 25.45
N GLN A 5 -2.91 1.96 25.60
CA GLN A 5 -3.23 0.53 25.46
C GLN A 5 -3.18 0.08 23.99
N LEU A 6 -3.59 0.96 23.07
CA LEU A 6 -3.47 0.71 21.64
C LEU A 6 -2.00 0.67 21.21
N ALA A 7 -1.19 1.64 21.65
CA ALA A 7 0.24 1.66 21.39
C ALA A 7 0.94 0.40 21.93
N ALA A 8 0.59 -0.04 23.15
CA ALA A 8 1.15 -1.26 23.75
C ALA A 8 0.81 -2.52 22.94
N LYS A 9 -0.45 -2.67 22.48
CA LYS A 9 -0.86 -3.79 21.62
C LYS A 9 -0.12 -3.79 20.28
N ILE A 10 0.01 -2.63 19.63
CA ILE A 10 0.74 -2.50 18.37
C ILE A 10 2.21 -2.88 18.57
N TRP A 11 2.82 -2.42 19.67
CA TRP A 11 4.20 -2.72 20.01
C TRP A 11 4.43 -4.21 20.28
N GLU A 12 3.52 -4.86 21.00
CA GLU A 12 3.59 -6.29 21.28
C GLU A 12 3.46 -7.12 19.99
N SER A 13 2.49 -6.79 19.12
CA SER A 13 2.32 -7.43 17.81
C SER A 13 3.55 -7.26 16.92
N ALA A 14 4.13 -6.06 16.87
CA ALA A 14 5.34 -5.78 16.11
C ALA A 14 6.55 -6.59 16.63
N ASN A 15 6.71 -6.71 17.95
CA ASN A 15 7.78 -7.53 18.53
C ASN A 15 7.63 -9.02 18.23
N ARG A 16 6.39 -9.54 18.16
CA ARG A 16 6.15 -10.91 17.73
C ARG A 16 6.52 -11.13 16.26
N MET A 17 6.23 -10.16 15.39
CA MET A 17 6.55 -10.23 13.96
C MET A 17 8.05 -10.12 13.67
N ARG A 18 8.80 -9.38 14.50
CA ARG A 18 10.24 -9.23 14.37
C ARG A 18 11.01 -10.56 14.42
N SER A 19 10.51 -11.56 15.15
CA SER A 19 11.10 -12.92 15.19
C SER A 19 12.63 -12.90 15.37
N LYS A 20 13.42 -13.31 14.36
CA LYS A 20 14.89 -13.36 14.36
C LYS A 20 15.58 -12.15 13.71
N ILE A 21 14.84 -11.14 13.29
CA ILE A 21 15.39 -9.96 12.62
C ILE A 21 15.99 -9.02 13.68
N GLU A 22 17.20 -8.52 13.42
CA GLU A 22 17.84 -7.53 14.28
C GLU A 22 17.01 -6.23 14.37
N ALA A 23 17.16 -5.50 15.47
CA ALA A 23 16.28 -4.34 15.76
C ALA A 23 16.37 -3.27 14.70
N ASN A 24 17.59 -3.06 14.22
CA ASN A 24 17.92 -2.03 13.27
C ASN A 24 17.34 -2.39 11.88
N ASP A 25 17.51 -3.64 11.47
CA ASP A 25 17.00 -4.14 10.20
C ASP A 25 15.46 -4.17 10.19
N TYR A 26 14.84 -4.64 11.28
CA TYR A 26 13.38 -4.67 11.40
C TYR A 26 12.76 -3.27 11.30
N LYS A 27 13.42 -2.27 11.88
CA LYS A 27 12.97 -0.86 11.80
C LYS A 27 12.93 -0.39 10.35
N ASP A 28 13.94 -0.66 9.56
CA ASP A 28 14.00 -0.20 8.17
C ASP A 28 12.96 -0.95 7.30
N TYR A 29 12.78 -2.25 7.51
CA TYR A 29 11.74 -3.03 6.82
C TYR A 29 10.31 -2.60 7.19
N ILE A 30 10.01 -2.45 8.48
CA ILE A 30 8.65 -2.11 8.92
C ILE A 30 8.28 -0.68 8.54
N LEU A 31 9.24 0.25 8.59
CA LEU A 31 9.01 1.63 8.15
C LEU A 31 8.77 1.72 6.65
N GLY A 32 9.55 0.98 5.85
CA GLY A 32 9.31 0.88 4.40
C GLY A 32 7.92 0.33 4.10
N PHE A 33 7.49 -0.71 4.83
CA PHE A 33 6.17 -1.31 4.63
C PHE A 33 5.01 -0.40 5.07
N ILE A 34 5.14 0.28 6.21
CA ILE A 34 4.14 1.27 6.67
C ILE A 34 4.04 2.42 5.67
N PHE A 35 5.18 2.90 5.18
CA PHE A 35 5.22 3.96 4.17
C PHE A 35 4.58 3.51 2.86
N TYR A 36 4.88 2.29 2.40
CA TYR A 36 4.27 1.70 1.21
C TYR A 36 2.75 1.61 1.33
N LYS A 37 2.26 1.07 2.46
CA LYS A 37 0.82 1.04 2.76
C LYS A 37 0.21 2.43 2.71
N TYR A 38 0.87 3.42 3.31
CA TYR A 38 0.39 4.80 3.28
C TYR A 38 0.27 5.34 1.85
N LEU A 39 1.28 5.15 1.00
CA LEU A 39 1.23 5.57 -0.40
C LEU A 39 0.11 4.86 -1.17
N SER A 40 -0.03 3.54 -1.00
CA SER A 40 -1.10 2.77 -1.63
C SER A 40 -2.49 3.27 -1.23
N ASP A 41 -2.72 3.47 0.07
CA ASP A 41 -4.01 3.97 0.57
C ASP A 41 -4.31 5.38 0.02
N GLN A 42 -3.29 6.24 -0.09
CA GLN A 42 -3.45 7.59 -0.63
C GLN A 42 -3.78 7.59 -2.13
N GLU A 43 -3.13 6.74 -2.91
CA GLU A 43 -3.42 6.61 -4.35
C GLU A 43 -4.82 6.07 -4.59
N GLU A 44 -5.23 5.02 -3.88
CA GLU A 44 -6.60 4.48 -3.97
C GLU A 44 -7.66 5.52 -3.60
N GLN A 45 -7.46 6.24 -2.49
CA GLN A 45 -8.35 7.32 -2.10
C GLN A 45 -8.40 8.39 -3.18
N TRP A 46 -7.26 8.80 -3.73
CA TRP A 46 -7.21 9.79 -4.78
C TRP A 46 -7.95 9.34 -6.04
N LEU A 47 -7.78 8.09 -6.49
CA LEU A 47 -8.49 7.49 -7.62
C LEU A 47 -10.01 7.49 -7.42
N ILE A 48 -10.47 7.11 -6.23
CA ILE A 48 -11.90 7.16 -5.87
C ILE A 48 -12.44 8.60 -5.94
N HIS A 49 -11.67 9.60 -5.47
CA HIS A 49 -12.06 11.01 -5.61
C HIS A 49 -12.08 11.49 -7.06
N GLN A 50 -11.30 10.89 -7.96
CA GLN A 50 -11.37 11.14 -9.41
C GLN A 50 -12.56 10.42 -10.08
N GLY A 51 -13.35 9.65 -9.33
CA GLY A 51 -14.54 8.96 -9.83
C GLY A 51 -14.30 7.53 -10.32
N TYR A 52 -13.14 6.94 -10.00
CA TYR A 52 -12.90 5.52 -10.29
C TYR A 52 -13.69 4.63 -9.33
N ASP A 53 -14.38 3.63 -9.87
CA ASP A 53 -14.90 2.51 -9.09
C ASP A 53 -13.89 1.35 -9.03
N ALA A 54 -14.16 0.34 -8.21
CA ALA A 54 -13.25 -0.80 -8.01
C ALA A 54 -12.91 -1.52 -9.33
N ALA A 55 -13.88 -1.68 -10.23
CA ALA A 55 -13.67 -2.31 -11.53
C ALA A 55 -12.78 -1.44 -12.45
N SER A 56 -12.94 -0.12 -12.42
CA SER A 56 -12.12 0.83 -13.15
C SER A 56 -10.68 0.84 -12.64
N ILE A 57 -10.49 0.78 -11.31
CA ILE A 57 -9.15 0.67 -10.72
C ILE A 57 -8.46 -0.59 -11.23
N GLN A 58 -9.12 -1.75 -11.12
CA GLN A 58 -8.57 -3.03 -11.57
C GLN A 58 -8.18 -3.02 -13.07
N LYS A 59 -8.99 -2.37 -13.90
CA LYS A 59 -8.81 -2.39 -15.35
C LYS A 59 -7.83 -1.34 -15.88
N TYR A 60 -7.77 -0.15 -15.27
CA TYR A 60 -7.07 1.01 -15.84
C TYR A 60 -5.85 1.48 -15.04
N VAL A 61 -5.67 1.00 -13.81
CA VAL A 61 -4.50 1.31 -12.97
C VAL A 61 -3.45 0.23 -13.22
N ASN A 62 -2.83 0.24 -14.40
CA ASN A 62 -1.77 -0.70 -14.75
C ASN A 62 -0.65 -0.01 -15.53
N GLU A 63 0.49 -0.69 -15.67
CA GLU A 63 1.67 -0.12 -16.34
C GLU A 63 1.52 -0.02 -17.86
N GLU A 64 0.63 -0.82 -18.44
CA GLU A 64 0.39 -0.98 -19.88
C GLU A 64 -0.49 0.14 -20.46
N ALA A 65 -1.08 1.00 -19.61
CA ALA A 65 -1.84 2.15 -20.05
C ALA A 65 -0.90 3.20 -20.71
N ASP A 66 -0.87 3.20 -22.04
CA ASP A 66 0.12 3.90 -22.87
C ASP A 66 -0.28 5.34 -23.27
N ASP A 67 -1.34 5.91 -22.69
CA ASP A 67 -1.77 7.27 -23.04
C ASP A 67 -1.44 8.32 -21.96
N ALA A 68 -1.14 9.53 -22.44
CA ALA A 68 -0.81 10.69 -21.63
C ALA A 68 -1.96 11.15 -20.70
N TYR A 69 -3.14 10.54 -20.80
CA TYR A 69 -4.35 10.84 -20.03
C TYR A 69 -4.75 9.69 -19.08
N SER A 70 -3.94 8.64 -18.99
CA SER A 70 -4.19 7.45 -18.17
C SER A 70 -4.18 7.76 -16.68
N GLY A 71 -4.78 6.87 -15.89
CA GLY A 71 -4.71 6.94 -14.41
C GLY A 71 -3.28 7.07 -13.90
N LYS A 72 -2.32 6.42 -14.60
CA LYS A 72 -0.88 6.50 -14.34
C LYS A 72 -0.31 7.91 -14.50
N SER A 73 -0.51 8.56 -15.64
CA SER A 73 0.06 9.90 -15.87
C SER A 73 -0.54 10.95 -14.93
N ASN A 74 -1.84 10.83 -14.62
CA ASN A 74 -2.51 11.73 -13.69
C ASN A 74 -2.05 11.50 -12.24
N ALA A 75 -1.94 10.26 -11.79
CA ALA A 75 -1.40 9.92 -10.47
C ALA A 75 0.04 10.43 -10.32
N GLN A 76 0.91 10.21 -11.31
CA GLN A 76 2.29 10.72 -11.27
C GLN A 76 2.35 12.25 -11.21
N ARG A 77 1.47 12.97 -11.90
CA ARG A 77 1.41 14.44 -11.86
C ARG A 77 0.85 14.99 -10.56
N SER A 78 -0.15 14.33 -9.98
CA SER A 78 -0.85 14.82 -8.77
C SER A 78 -0.19 14.35 -7.47
N LEU A 79 0.28 13.11 -7.44
CA LEU A 79 0.82 12.45 -6.25
C LEU A 79 2.36 12.34 -6.28
N GLY A 80 2.97 12.42 -7.46
CA GLY A 80 4.43 12.26 -7.64
C GLY A 80 4.90 10.81 -7.75
N TYR A 81 3.98 9.85 -7.70
CA TYR A 81 4.23 8.41 -7.82
C TYR A 81 3.02 7.72 -8.47
N PHE A 82 3.17 6.43 -8.75
CA PHE A 82 2.10 5.56 -9.23
C PHE A 82 2.37 4.13 -8.77
N ILE A 83 1.33 3.44 -8.33
CA ILE A 83 1.34 2.04 -7.91
C ILE A 83 0.31 1.31 -8.77
N ALA A 84 0.79 0.36 -9.58
CA ALA A 84 -0.12 -0.44 -10.40
C ALA A 84 -1.08 -1.25 -9.50
N TYR A 85 -2.28 -1.54 -10.00
CA TYR A 85 -3.31 -2.27 -9.28
C TYR A 85 -2.80 -3.58 -8.66
N LYS A 86 -2.00 -4.36 -9.41
CA LYS A 86 -1.38 -5.61 -8.93
C LYS A 86 -0.46 -5.42 -7.72
N ASP A 87 0.06 -4.22 -7.54
CA ASP A 87 1.01 -3.86 -6.49
C ASP A 87 0.33 -3.09 -5.34
N LEU A 88 -0.92 -2.64 -5.49
CA LEU A 88 -1.63 -1.99 -4.40
C LEU A 88 -1.70 -2.89 -3.16
N PHE A 89 -1.57 -2.26 -1.98
CA PHE A 89 -1.62 -2.94 -0.70
C PHE A 89 -2.94 -3.69 -0.49
N SER A 90 -4.06 -3.12 -0.92
CA SER A 90 -5.37 -3.79 -0.91
C SER A 90 -5.36 -5.07 -1.76
N THR A 91 -4.79 -5.02 -2.96
CA THR A 91 -4.66 -6.17 -3.85
C THR A 91 -3.78 -7.27 -3.24
N TRP A 92 -2.69 -6.90 -2.55
CA TRP A 92 -1.88 -7.88 -1.82
C TRP A 92 -2.64 -8.53 -0.66
N LEU A 93 -3.49 -7.80 0.04
CA LEU A 93 -4.34 -8.37 1.08
C LEU A 93 -5.34 -9.37 0.50
N ASP A 94 -5.92 -9.05 -0.67
CA ASP A 94 -6.90 -9.90 -1.35
C ASP A 94 -6.28 -11.20 -1.90
N LEU A 95 -5.00 -11.17 -2.29
CA LEU A 95 -4.23 -12.38 -2.68
C LEU A 95 -4.01 -13.36 -1.51
N GLY A 96 -4.18 -12.91 -0.27
CA GLY A 96 -4.10 -13.76 0.92
C GLY A 96 -2.69 -14.32 1.17
N ALA A 97 -2.62 -15.49 1.81
CA ALA A 97 -1.34 -16.13 2.18
C ALA A 97 -0.62 -16.83 1.02
N ASP A 98 -1.16 -16.74 -0.20
CA ASP A 98 -0.56 -17.35 -1.39
C ASP A 98 0.56 -16.45 -1.93
N PHE A 99 1.62 -16.32 -1.13
CA PHE A 99 2.88 -15.68 -1.52
C PHE A 99 3.77 -16.66 -2.29
N SER A 100 3.20 -17.47 -3.19
CA SER A 100 3.98 -18.32 -4.08
C SER A 100 4.66 -17.44 -5.14
N VAL A 101 5.81 -16.87 -4.78
CA VAL A 101 6.78 -16.31 -5.72
C VAL A 101 7.68 -17.41 -6.25
#